data_AF-A0A7U3ZH71-F1
#
_entry.id   AF-A0A7U3ZH71-F1
#
_cell.length_a   1.000
_cell.length_b   1.000
_cell.length_c   1.000
_cell.angle_alpha   90.00
_cell.angle_beta   90.00
_cell.angle_gamma   90.00
#
_symmetry.space_group_name_H-M   'P 1'
#
loop_
_entity.id
_entity.type
_entity.pdbx_description
1 polymer ?
#
loop_
_entity_poly.entity_id
_entity_poly.type
_entity_poly.pdbx_seq_one_letter_code
_entity_poly.pdbx_strand_id
1 'polypeptide(L)'
;MNNSFNFRRFRWYSRKELRENWKAYTLFPLIILVIQLGAIYQLCGPLRDYVYYKQLTAGYMLRPYPSLLVSAGITLWLVGSFSFRYLATPQKSLFALTLPVSAFERFCFAWIITVPVSLLLVYLFWHFSWGIATPIIKAIYPKAYVEYNKYYGVGIYNSVFIFVYTAAFMLGAVVFGRFSLLKTLSFVLGMSVVLYFVKLNLLQLLIPDTTKMVFSPAPYWGTFLNIETASGLNLWPRSTMQLPYFVWWVYCLPMVLWVITFLKLKEKEI
;
A
#
# COMPACT_ATOMS: atom_id res chain seq x y z
N MET A 1 28.88 21.88 -9.96
CA MET A 1 27.79 22.08 -8.96
C MET A 1 28.03 21.16 -7.78
N ASN A 2 27.97 21.66 -6.55
CA ASN A 2 28.29 20.86 -5.37
C ASN A 2 27.18 19.80 -5.14
N ASN A 3 27.51 18.54 -5.44
CA ASN A 3 26.61 17.37 -5.37
C ASN A 3 26.37 16.85 -3.94
N SER A 4 26.92 17.52 -2.92
CA SER A 4 26.73 17.15 -1.52
C SER A 4 25.35 17.61 -1.01
N PHE A 5 24.64 16.73 -0.30
CA PHE A 5 23.40 17.09 0.38
C PHE A 5 23.62 18.30 1.30
N ASN A 6 22.76 19.31 1.19
CA ASN A 6 22.81 20.49 2.06
C ASN A 6 21.44 20.73 2.69
N PHE A 7 21.39 20.59 4.02
CA PHE A 7 20.16 20.75 4.80
C PHE A 7 19.50 22.12 4.62
N ARG A 8 20.29 23.19 4.43
CA ARG A 8 19.75 24.52 4.15
C ARG A 8 19.00 24.50 2.82
N ARG A 9 19.60 24.01 1.74
CA ARG A 9 18.92 23.94 0.42
C ARG A 9 17.64 23.10 0.50
N PHE A 10 17.72 21.94 1.14
CA PHE A 10 16.58 21.06 1.38
C PHE A 10 15.42 21.76 2.13
N ARG A 11 15.74 22.52 3.18
CA ARG A 11 14.74 23.27 3.96
C ARG A 11 14.04 24.37 3.15
N TRP A 12 14.79 25.06 2.30
CA TRP A 12 14.22 26.12 1.45
C TRP A 12 13.33 25.53 0.36
N TYR A 13 13.76 24.42 -0.24
CA TYR A 13 12.96 23.67 -1.21
C TYR A 13 11.64 23.18 -0.59
N SER A 14 11.72 22.49 0.56
CA SER A 14 10.54 21.96 1.25
C SER A 14 9.53 23.03 1.66
N ARG A 15 9.99 24.17 2.18
CA ARG A 15 9.10 25.30 2.51
C ARG A 15 8.39 25.88 1.30
N LYS A 16 9.11 26.03 0.18
CA LYS A 16 8.55 26.55 -1.06
C LYS A 16 7.53 25.58 -1.64
N GLU A 17 7.89 24.32 -1.72
CA GLU A 17 7.04 23.25 -2.26
C GLU A 17 5.73 23.09 -1.47
N LEU A 18 5.81 23.14 -0.12
CA LEU A 18 4.62 23.13 0.72
C LEU A 18 3.76 24.38 0.55
N ARG A 19 4.36 25.57 0.35
CA ARG A 19 3.62 26.82 0.17
C ARG A 19 2.91 26.88 -1.19
N GLU A 20 3.54 26.37 -2.24
CA GLU A 20 2.97 26.41 -3.58
C GLU A 20 1.90 25.33 -3.78
N ASN A 21 2.09 24.14 -3.20
CA ASN A 21 1.21 23.00 -3.38
C ASN A 21 0.36 22.67 -2.15
N TRP A 22 0.21 23.61 -1.20
CA TRP A 22 -0.52 23.39 0.06
C TRP A 22 -1.93 22.81 -0.17
N LYS A 23 -2.64 23.27 -1.21
CA LYS A 23 -3.98 22.79 -1.57
C LYS A 23 -4.00 21.31 -1.89
N ALA A 24 -2.99 20.81 -2.60
CA ALA A 24 -2.87 19.40 -2.92
C ALA A 24 -2.57 18.57 -1.66
N TYR A 25 -1.66 19.06 -0.81
CA TYR A 25 -1.34 18.40 0.46
C TYR A 25 -2.53 18.35 1.43
N THR A 26 -3.40 19.38 1.44
CA THR A 26 -4.61 19.38 2.27
C THR A 26 -5.69 18.40 1.80
N LEU A 27 -5.66 17.96 0.54
CA LEU A 27 -6.58 16.93 0.05
C LEU A 27 -6.23 15.54 0.57
N PHE A 28 -4.98 15.28 0.95
CA PHE A 28 -4.57 13.96 1.46
C PHE A 28 -5.30 13.56 2.77
N PRO A 29 -5.38 14.41 3.80
CA PRO A 29 -6.24 14.17 4.97
C PRO A 29 -7.69 13.79 4.63
N LEU A 30 -8.29 14.51 3.67
CA LEU A 30 -9.68 14.28 3.26
C LEU A 30 -9.83 12.91 2.62
N ILE A 31 -8.91 12.54 1.72
CA ILE A 31 -8.89 11.21 1.09
C ILE A 31 -8.72 10.11 2.15
N ILE A 32 -7.80 10.30 3.11
CA ILE A 32 -7.61 9.34 4.21
C ILE A 32 -8.92 9.13 4.97
N LEU A 33 -9.62 10.21 5.34
CA LEU A 33 -10.91 10.14 6.04
C LEU A 33 -11.99 9.40 5.22
N VAL A 34 -12.08 9.67 3.92
CA VAL A 34 -13.03 8.96 3.02
C VAL A 34 -12.72 7.46 2.98
N ILE A 35 -11.44 7.09 2.88
CA ILE A 35 -11.04 5.67 2.90
C ILE A 35 -11.38 5.03 4.26
N GLN A 36 -11.13 5.73 5.38
CA GLN A 36 -11.50 5.23 6.70
C GLN A 36 -13.01 5.02 6.84
N LEU A 37 -13.82 5.97 6.37
CA LEU A 37 -15.28 5.85 6.39
C LEU A 37 -15.75 4.64 5.57
N GLY A 38 -15.20 4.45 4.37
CA GLY A 38 -15.47 3.28 3.55
C GLY A 38 -15.09 1.97 4.25
N ALA A 39 -13.94 1.93 4.91
CA ALA A 39 -13.47 0.74 5.63
C ALA A 39 -14.34 0.43 6.86
N ILE A 40 -14.75 1.45 7.63
CA ILE A 40 -15.69 1.30 8.75
C ILE A 40 -17.04 0.79 8.24
N TYR A 41 -17.56 1.38 7.16
CA TYR A 41 -18.80 0.97 6.53
C TYR A 41 -18.76 -0.50 6.09
N GLN A 42 -17.64 -0.95 5.52
CA GLN A 42 -17.47 -2.34 5.08
C GLN A 42 -17.36 -3.31 6.26
N LEU A 43 -16.62 -2.95 7.32
CA LEU A 43 -16.47 -3.79 8.51
C LEU A 43 -17.79 -3.98 9.28
N CYS A 44 -18.64 -2.95 9.27
CA CYS A 44 -20.00 -3.02 9.82
C CYS A 44 -21.01 -3.69 8.88
N GLY A 45 -20.62 -4.10 7.67
CA GLY A 45 -21.51 -4.71 6.68
C GLY A 45 -22.38 -5.84 7.24
N PRO A 46 -21.80 -6.87 7.88
CA PRO A 46 -22.56 -7.99 8.44
C PRO A 46 -23.52 -7.58 9.56
N LEU A 47 -23.18 -6.57 10.36
CA LEU A 47 -24.01 -6.08 11.47
C LEU A 47 -25.31 -5.42 10.99
N ARG A 48 -25.32 -4.90 9.76
CA ARG A 48 -26.50 -4.25 9.17
C ARG A 48 -27.57 -5.23 8.72
N ASP A 49 -27.20 -6.50 8.49
CA ASP A 49 -28.18 -7.52 8.16
C ASP A 49 -28.94 -7.94 9.42
N TYR A 50 -30.23 -7.60 9.46
CA TYR A 50 -31.09 -7.85 10.61
C TYR A 50 -31.20 -9.34 10.96
N VAL A 51 -31.26 -10.22 9.95
CA VAL A 51 -31.43 -11.67 10.16
C VAL A 51 -30.16 -12.23 10.79
N TYR A 52 -29.01 -11.88 10.21
CA TYR A 52 -27.70 -12.26 10.74
C TYR A 52 -27.48 -11.72 12.15
N TYR A 53 -27.77 -10.44 12.40
CA TYR A 53 -27.58 -9.81 13.70
C TYR A 53 -28.48 -10.40 14.82
N LYS A 54 -29.70 -10.84 14.48
CA LYS A 54 -30.60 -11.48 15.45
C LYS A 54 -30.08 -12.86 15.88
N GLN A 55 -29.56 -13.65 14.94
CA GLN A 55 -29.00 -14.99 15.19
C GLN A 55 -27.68 -14.96 15.96
N LEU A 56 -27.03 -13.80 16.02
CA LEU A 56 -25.79 -13.62 16.76
C LEU A 56 -25.98 -13.77 18.28
N THR A 57 -25.46 -14.87 18.83
CA THR A 57 -25.46 -15.21 20.27
C THR A 57 -24.12 -14.89 20.94
N ALA A 58 -22.99 -15.12 20.26
CA ALA A 58 -21.65 -14.89 20.79
C ALA A 58 -21.10 -13.46 20.57
N GLY A 59 -21.90 -12.57 19.96
CA GLY A 59 -21.46 -11.23 19.57
C GLY A 59 -20.56 -11.21 18.33
N TYR A 60 -20.45 -10.02 17.73
CA TYR A 60 -19.67 -9.83 16.49
C TYR A 60 -18.39 -9.08 16.80
N MET A 61 -17.29 -9.60 16.31
CA MET A 61 -15.98 -9.07 16.62
C MET A 61 -15.46 -8.18 15.47
N LEU A 62 -15.50 -6.86 15.69
CA LEU A 62 -14.95 -5.86 14.79
C LEU A 62 -13.44 -5.75 14.97
N ARG A 63 -12.72 -5.95 13.87
CA ARG A 63 -11.26 -5.84 13.78
C ARG A 63 -10.92 -4.60 12.97
N PRO A 64 -10.55 -3.47 13.61
CA PRO A 64 -10.25 -2.23 12.92
C PRO A 64 -8.87 -2.25 12.25
N TYR A 65 -7.94 -3.11 12.68
CA TYR A 65 -6.56 -3.09 12.18
C TYR A 65 -6.38 -3.27 10.66
N PRO A 66 -7.12 -4.15 9.95
CA PRO A 66 -7.07 -4.21 8.48
C PRO A 66 -7.40 -2.87 7.80
N SER A 67 -8.29 -2.06 8.38
CA SER A 67 -8.60 -0.73 7.82
C SER A 67 -7.41 0.22 7.86
N LEU A 68 -6.56 0.14 8.91
CA LEU A 68 -5.31 0.90 9.00
C LEU A 68 -4.39 0.55 7.82
N LEU A 69 -4.21 -0.73 7.53
CA LEU A 69 -3.27 -1.16 6.48
C LEU A 69 -3.76 -0.85 5.08
N VAL A 70 -5.06 -1.05 4.82
CA VAL A 70 -5.67 -0.67 3.54
C VAL A 70 -5.54 0.84 3.32
N SER A 71 -5.85 1.63 4.35
CA SER A 71 -5.72 3.08 4.28
C SER A 71 -4.27 3.53 4.10
N ALA A 72 -3.32 2.87 4.76
CA ALA A 72 -1.89 3.15 4.61
C ALA A 72 -1.42 2.88 3.17
N GLY A 73 -1.74 1.69 2.62
CA GLY A 73 -1.35 1.32 1.26
C GLY A 73 -1.91 2.27 0.22
N ILE A 74 -3.23 2.50 0.21
CA ILE A 74 -3.88 3.38 -0.78
C ILE A 74 -3.34 4.81 -0.68
N THR A 75 -3.16 5.33 0.53
CA THR A 75 -2.63 6.69 0.73
C THR A 75 -1.20 6.80 0.22
N LEU A 76 -0.34 5.84 0.54
CA LEU A 76 1.04 5.80 0.05
C LEU A 76 1.11 5.76 -1.48
N TRP A 77 0.24 4.99 -2.13
CA TRP A 77 0.20 4.89 -3.58
C TRP A 77 -0.24 6.21 -4.22
N LEU A 78 -1.23 6.88 -3.64
CA LEU A 78 -1.73 8.18 -4.11
C LEU A 78 -0.69 9.30 -3.91
N VAL A 79 -0.16 9.42 -2.70
CA VAL A 79 0.84 10.45 -2.35
C VAL A 79 2.12 10.20 -3.14
N GLY A 80 2.60 8.96 -3.21
CA GLY A 80 3.77 8.59 -4.00
C GLY A 80 3.59 8.90 -5.48
N SER A 81 2.42 8.58 -6.03
CA SER A 81 2.11 8.90 -7.42
C SER A 81 2.11 10.40 -7.69
N PHE A 82 1.59 11.20 -6.74
CA PHE A 82 1.52 12.65 -6.88
C PHE A 82 2.89 13.32 -6.73
N SER A 83 3.60 13.03 -5.63
CA SER A 83 4.90 13.65 -5.32
C SER A 83 5.95 13.35 -6.38
N PHE A 84 6.04 12.11 -6.87
CA PHE A 84 7.04 11.73 -7.87
C PHE A 84 6.67 12.16 -9.30
N ARG A 85 5.37 12.25 -9.63
CA ARG A 85 4.93 12.82 -10.92
C ARG A 85 5.30 14.29 -11.03
N TYR A 86 5.14 15.03 -9.93
CA TYR A 86 5.51 16.44 -9.89
C TYR A 86 7.00 16.66 -10.19
N LEU A 87 7.86 15.79 -9.65
CA LEU A 87 9.30 15.80 -9.91
C LEU A 87 9.66 15.41 -11.35
N ALA A 88 8.89 14.53 -11.99
CA ALA A 88 9.19 14.02 -13.34
C ALA A 88 8.73 14.94 -14.48
N THR A 89 8.05 16.06 -14.19
CA THR A 89 7.46 16.93 -15.22
C THR A 89 8.39 18.12 -15.55
N PRO A 90 8.89 18.22 -16.80
CA PRO A 90 9.92 19.20 -17.18
C PRO A 90 9.41 20.65 -17.22
N GLN A 91 8.11 20.91 -17.28
CA GLN A 91 7.54 22.27 -17.33
C GLN A 91 7.75 23.09 -16.05
N LYS A 92 8.09 22.45 -14.93
CA LYS A 92 8.57 23.15 -13.71
C LYS A 92 10.10 23.10 -13.56
N SER A 93 10.84 22.59 -14.55
CA SER A 93 12.31 22.60 -14.54
C SER A 93 12.88 24.04 -14.63
N LEU A 94 12.14 24.98 -15.21
CA LEU A 94 12.47 26.42 -15.15
C LEU A 94 12.47 26.98 -13.71
N PHE A 95 11.61 26.47 -12.83
CA PHE A 95 11.63 26.81 -11.39
C PHE A 95 12.69 26.00 -10.62
N ALA A 96 12.98 24.78 -11.07
CA ALA A 96 14.08 23.95 -10.59
C ALA A 96 15.47 24.56 -10.90
N LEU A 97 15.56 25.38 -11.96
CA LEU A 97 16.74 26.18 -12.30
C LEU A 97 16.95 27.36 -11.35
N THR A 98 15.90 27.85 -10.68
CA THR A 98 16.01 28.98 -9.72
C THR A 98 16.54 28.58 -8.35
N LEU A 99 16.51 27.30 -8.00
CA LEU A 99 17.02 26.77 -6.73
C LEU A 99 17.94 25.60 -7.05
N PRO A 100 19.26 25.68 -6.76
CA PRO A 100 20.25 24.65 -7.07
C PRO A 100 20.12 23.46 -6.11
N VAL A 101 18.99 22.76 -6.20
CA VAL A 101 18.62 21.59 -5.41
C VAL A 101 18.97 20.36 -6.22
N SER A 102 19.72 19.45 -5.60
CA SER A 102 20.13 18.18 -6.23
C SER A 102 18.94 17.22 -6.44
N ALA A 103 19.05 16.33 -7.42
CA ALA A 103 18.11 15.21 -7.62
C ALA A 103 17.86 14.42 -6.33
N PHE A 104 18.92 14.23 -5.53
CA PHE A 104 18.88 13.50 -4.27
C PHE A 104 18.05 14.21 -3.21
N GLU A 105 18.22 15.52 -3.03
CA GLU A 105 17.40 16.31 -2.09
C GLU A 105 15.91 16.26 -2.45
N ARG A 106 15.59 16.27 -3.76
CA ARG A 106 14.20 16.14 -4.26
C ARG A 106 13.63 14.75 -3.99
N PHE A 107 14.41 13.70 -4.29
CA PHE A 107 14.04 12.33 -3.99
C PHE A 107 13.78 12.14 -2.49
N CYS A 108 14.69 12.60 -1.63
CA CYS A 108 14.53 12.53 -0.18
C CYS A 108 13.27 13.25 0.29
N PHE A 109 12.98 14.44 -0.25
CA PHE A 109 11.77 15.18 0.12
C PHE A 109 10.51 14.41 -0.27
N ALA A 110 10.42 13.93 -1.52
CA ALA A 110 9.27 13.17 -1.98
C ALA A 110 9.13 11.84 -1.23
N TRP A 111 10.23 11.17 -0.90
CA TRP A 111 10.23 9.96 -0.10
C TRP A 111 9.77 10.22 1.33
N ILE A 112 10.23 11.29 1.99
CA ILE A 112 9.81 11.69 3.35
C ILE A 112 8.32 12.01 3.39
N ILE A 113 7.81 12.78 2.42
CA ILE A 113 6.38 13.08 2.34
C ILE A 113 5.57 11.81 2.09
N THR A 114 6.04 10.98 1.16
CA THR A 114 5.31 9.78 0.79
C THR A 114 5.31 8.78 1.91
N VAL A 115 6.45 8.39 2.48
CA VAL A 115 6.53 7.25 3.40
C VAL A 115 6.26 7.67 4.85
N PRO A 116 7.18 8.32 5.59
CA PRO A 116 6.99 8.56 7.01
C PRO A 116 5.86 9.55 7.32
N VAL A 117 5.72 10.64 6.56
CA VAL A 117 4.68 11.65 6.84
C VAL A 117 3.29 11.09 6.57
N SER A 118 3.07 10.41 5.43
CA SER A 118 1.75 9.85 5.14
C SER A 118 1.35 8.74 6.12
N LEU A 119 2.30 7.87 6.50
CA LEU A 119 2.04 6.82 7.50
C LEU A 119 1.65 7.39 8.86
N LEU A 120 2.35 8.45 9.29
CA LEU A 120 2.01 9.15 10.53
C LEU A 120 0.62 9.77 10.46
N LEU A 121 0.28 10.44 9.36
CA LEU A 121 -1.05 11.01 9.16
C LEU A 121 -2.13 9.93 9.16
N VAL A 122 -1.93 8.84 8.41
CA VAL A 122 -2.87 7.71 8.37
C VAL A 122 -3.09 7.13 9.76
N TYR A 123 -2.02 6.95 10.55
CA TYR A 123 -2.13 6.45 11.92
C TYR A 123 -2.95 7.39 12.82
N LEU A 124 -2.69 8.70 12.75
CA LEU A 124 -3.43 9.70 13.53
C LEU A 124 -4.91 9.75 13.14
N PHE A 125 -5.21 9.79 11.84
CA PHE A 125 -6.60 9.82 11.36
C PHE A 125 -7.33 8.52 11.62
N TRP A 126 -6.65 7.37 11.55
CA TRP A 126 -7.23 6.08 11.92
C TRP A 126 -7.67 6.07 13.38
N HIS A 127 -6.80 6.50 14.31
CA HIS A 127 -7.13 6.61 15.72
C HIS A 127 -8.30 7.56 15.96
N PHE A 128 -8.30 8.71 15.29
CA PHE A 128 -9.39 9.68 15.38
C PHE A 128 -10.72 9.12 14.88
N SER A 129 -10.74 8.53 13.68
CA SER A 129 -11.93 7.94 13.07
C SER A 129 -12.50 6.80 13.91
N TRP A 130 -11.66 5.89 14.41
CA TRP A 130 -12.12 4.77 15.24
C TRP A 130 -12.49 5.19 16.67
N GLY A 131 -11.85 6.23 17.21
CA GLY A 131 -12.23 6.86 18.47
C GLY A 131 -13.66 7.40 18.44
N ILE A 132 -14.10 7.98 17.32
CA ILE A 132 -15.47 8.46 17.11
C ILE A 132 -16.42 7.31 16.74
N ALA A 133 -16.01 6.41 15.85
CA ALA A 133 -16.88 5.36 15.34
C ALA A 133 -17.25 4.31 16.40
N THR A 134 -16.33 3.98 17.31
CA THR A 134 -16.55 2.95 18.33
C THR A 134 -17.74 3.20 19.25
N PRO A 135 -17.88 4.38 19.90
CA PRO A 135 -19.04 4.64 20.75
C PRO A 135 -20.35 4.60 19.94
N ILE A 136 -20.35 5.13 18.72
CA ILE A 136 -21.52 5.11 17.82
C ILE A 136 -21.92 3.67 17.48
N ILE A 137 -20.95 2.84 17.07
CA ILE A 137 -21.20 1.44 16.72
C ILE A 137 -21.71 0.65 17.93
N LYS A 138 -21.15 0.86 19.13
CA LYS A 138 -21.63 0.18 20.34
C LYS A 138 -23.05 0.61 20.73
N ALA A 139 -23.41 1.87 20.49
CA ALA A 139 -24.77 2.36 20.74
C ALA A 139 -25.79 1.73 19.78
N ILE A 140 -25.44 1.58 18.50
CA ILE A 140 -26.33 1.00 17.48
C ILE A 140 -26.36 -0.53 17.56
N TYR A 141 -25.21 -1.16 17.78
CA TYR A 141 -25.00 -2.61 17.79
C TYR A 141 -24.37 -3.05 19.12
N PRO A 142 -25.16 -3.21 20.20
CA PRO A 142 -24.63 -3.59 21.52
C PRO A 142 -23.95 -4.97 21.55
N LYS A 143 -24.27 -5.86 20.59
CA LYS A 143 -23.60 -7.16 20.44
C LYS A 143 -22.22 -7.08 19.77
N ALA A 144 -21.77 -5.89 19.37
CA ALA A 144 -20.50 -5.70 18.68
C ALA A 144 -19.35 -5.40 19.67
N TYR A 145 -18.25 -6.14 19.53
CA TYR A 145 -17.02 -5.95 20.29
C TYR A 145 -15.92 -5.45 19.37
N VAL A 146 -15.24 -4.36 19.73
CA VAL A 146 -14.12 -3.80 18.96
C VAL A 146 -12.81 -4.21 19.63
N GLU A 147 -11.98 -5.00 18.94
CA GLU A 147 -10.67 -5.43 19.46
C GLU A 147 -9.53 -4.64 18.81
N TYR A 148 -8.86 -3.81 19.61
CA TYR A 148 -7.70 -3.02 19.20
C TYR A 148 -6.36 -3.74 19.41
N ASN A 149 -6.30 -4.69 20.36
CA ASN A 149 -5.03 -5.21 20.90
C ASN A 149 -4.40 -6.36 20.10
N LYS A 150 -5.14 -7.05 19.24
CA LYS A 150 -4.58 -8.16 18.47
C LYS A 150 -4.17 -7.72 17.08
N TYR A 151 -2.85 -7.64 16.89
CA TYR A 151 -2.19 -7.74 15.60
C TYR A 151 -2.37 -9.17 15.06
N TYR A 152 -3.56 -9.47 14.53
CA TYR A 152 -3.98 -10.82 14.13
C TYR A 152 -3.20 -11.36 12.95
N GLY A 153 -2.01 -11.94 13.16
CA GLY A 153 -1.30 -12.68 12.09
C GLY A 153 -1.13 -11.88 10.79
N VAL A 154 -1.24 -10.55 10.87
CA VAL A 154 -1.15 -9.59 9.77
C VAL A 154 0.32 -9.35 9.44
N GLY A 155 1.09 -10.41 9.66
CA GLY A 155 2.51 -10.49 9.50
C GLY A 155 2.83 -10.20 8.06
N ILE A 156 3.70 -9.22 7.89
CA ILE A 156 4.73 -9.06 6.88
C ILE A 156 4.33 -9.15 5.40
N TYR A 157 3.43 -10.02 4.98
CA TYR A 157 2.72 -10.00 3.70
C TYR A 157 2.04 -8.65 3.43
N ASN A 158 1.49 -8.02 4.46
CA ASN A 158 0.95 -6.66 4.33
C ASN A 158 2.05 -5.58 4.27
N SER A 159 3.27 -5.87 4.75
CA SER A 159 4.41 -4.97 4.52
C SER A 159 4.84 -4.99 3.04
N VAL A 160 4.71 -6.13 2.34
CA VAL A 160 4.93 -6.18 0.89
C VAL A 160 3.88 -5.33 0.17
N PHE A 161 2.61 -5.48 0.54
CA PHE A 161 1.52 -4.64 0.01
C PHE A 161 1.79 -3.14 0.19
N ILE A 162 2.39 -2.76 1.32
CA ILE A 162 2.72 -1.37 1.63
C ILE A 162 3.97 -0.94 0.85
N PHE A 163 5.12 -1.60 1.03
CA PHE A 163 6.40 -1.08 0.53
C PHE A 163 6.66 -1.37 -0.95
N VAL A 164 6.39 -2.59 -1.45
CA VAL A 164 6.64 -2.94 -2.85
C VAL A 164 5.75 -2.14 -3.77
N TYR A 165 4.44 -2.11 -3.48
CA TYR A 165 3.53 -1.38 -4.34
C TYR A 165 3.78 0.12 -4.26
N THR A 166 4.08 0.67 -3.09
CA THR A 166 4.47 2.09 -3.00
C THR A 166 5.68 2.37 -3.87
N ALA A 167 6.71 1.52 -3.85
CA ALA A 167 7.87 1.66 -4.72
C ALA A 167 7.50 1.54 -6.21
N ALA A 168 6.58 0.65 -6.57
CA ALA A 168 6.06 0.52 -7.94
C ALA A 168 5.28 1.77 -8.39
N PHE A 169 4.44 2.34 -7.52
CA PHE A 169 3.70 3.58 -7.78
C PHE A 169 4.63 4.80 -7.88
N MET A 170 5.68 4.86 -7.06
CA MET A 170 6.74 5.87 -7.20
C MET A 170 7.45 5.75 -8.55
N LEU A 171 7.87 4.55 -8.95
CA LEU A 171 8.51 4.30 -10.23
C LEU A 171 7.57 4.65 -11.41
N GLY A 172 6.34 4.15 -11.35
CA GLY A 172 5.34 4.39 -12.40
C GLY A 172 4.98 5.86 -12.56
N ALA A 173 5.03 6.64 -11.47
CA ALA A 173 4.89 8.09 -11.51
C ALA A 173 6.01 8.78 -12.29
N VAL A 174 7.25 8.29 -12.15
CA VAL A 174 8.38 8.80 -12.91
C VAL A 174 8.33 8.34 -14.36
N VAL A 175 8.01 7.08 -14.64
CA VAL A 175 8.07 6.50 -16.00
C VAL A 175 6.89 6.95 -16.88
N PHE A 176 5.65 6.82 -16.41
CA PHE A 176 4.47 6.94 -17.26
C PHE A 176 3.93 8.37 -17.46
N GLY A 177 4.40 9.34 -16.65
CA GLY A 177 4.01 10.74 -16.77
C GLY A 177 2.50 10.97 -16.55
N ARG A 178 1.76 11.38 -17.60
CA ARG A 178 0.29 11.58 -17.51
C ARG A 178 -0.44 10.25 -17.29
N PHE A 179 -1.42 10.28 -16.40
CA PHE A 179 -2.19 9.12 -15.94
C PHE A 179 -1.33 7.99 -15.34
N SER A 180 -0.20 8.36 -14.72
CA SER A 180 0.73 7.39 -14.13
C SER A 180 0.07 6.45 -13.12
N LEU A 181 -0.82 6.96 -12.27
CA LEU A 181 -1.50 6.13 -11.28
C LEU A 181 -2.32 5.03 -11.96
N LEU A 182 -3.17 5.40 -12.93
CA LEU A 182 -4.01 4.44 -13.65
C LEU A 182 -3.17 3.41 -14.41
N LYS A 183 -2.12 3.87 -15.11
CA LYS A 183 -1.22 2.98 -15.87
C LYS A 183 -0.47 2.01 -14.98
N THR A 184 0.02 2.50 -13.82
CA THR A 184 0.72 1.65 -12.86
C THR A 184 -0.23 0.64 -12.24
N LEU A 185 -1.45 1.06 -11.90
CA LEU A 185 -2.48 0.19 -11.37
C LEU A 185 -2.88 -0.89 -12.39
N SER A 186 -3.08 -0.53 -13.66
CA SER A 186 -3.33 -1.49 -14.75
C SER A 186 -2.17 -2.47 -14.93
N PHE A 187 -0.93 -1.99 -14.88
CA PHE A 187 0.25 -2.85 -15.01
C PHE A 187 0.37 -3.83 -13.84
N VAL A 188 0.21 -3.35 -12.62
CA VAL A 188 0.30 -4.16 -11.40
C VAL A 188 -0.82 -5.19 -11.33
N LEU A 189 -2.07 -4.80 -11.62
CA LEU A 189 -3.20 -5.74 -11.67
C LEU A 189 -3.04 -6.74 -12.82
N GLY A 190 -2.67 -6.27 -14.01
CA GLY A 190 -2.43 -7.13 -15.17
C GLY A 190 -1.34 -8.18 -14.90
N MET A 191 -0.21 -7.75 -14.34
CA MET A 191 0.87 -8.67 -13.94
C MET A 191 0.42 -9.66 -12.87
N SER A 192 -0.37 -9.23 -11.90
CA SER A 192 -0.90 -10.13 -10.85
C SER A 192 -1.82 -11.20 -11.45
N VAL A 193 -2.68 -10.83 -12.39
CA VAL A 193 -3.58 -11.77 -13.09
C VAL A 193 -2.79 -12.75 -13.95
N VAL A 194 -1.81 -12.28 -14.72
CA VAL A 194 -0.95 -13.15 -15.53
C VAL A 194 -0.19 -14.14 -14.65
N LEU A 195 0.43 -13.67 -13.56
CA LEU A 195 1.15 -14.53 -12.62
C LEU A 195 0.23 -15.57 -11.96
N TYR A 196 -1.01 -15.20 -11.64
CA TYR A 196 -2.01 -16.13 -11.12
C TYR A 196 -2.29 -17.26 -12.11
N PHE A 197 -2.56 -16.95 -13.38
CA PHE A 197 -2.82 -17.96 -14.40
C PHE A 197 -1.59 -18.84 -14.68
N VAL A 198 -0.39 -18.25 -14.75
CA VAL A 198 0.85 -19.03 -14.93
C VAL A 198 1.03 -20.02 -13.79
N LYS A 199 0.84 -19.57 -12.54
CA LYS A 199 0.91 -20.46 -11.36
C LYS A 199 -0.15 -21.56 -11.40
N LEU A 200 -1.39 -21.21 -11.74
CA LEU A 200 -2.50 -22.17 -11.84
C LEU A 200 -2.16 -23.31 -12.81
N ASN A 201 -1.76 -22.96 -14.03
CA ASN A 201 -1.42 -23.93 -15.07
C ASN A 201 -0.21 -24.78 -14.68
N LEU A 202 0.82 -24.17 -14.10
CA LEU A 202 2.04 -24.87 -13.70
C LEU A 202 1.76 -25.85 -12.56
N LEU A 203 0.94 -25.46 -11.58
CA LEU A 203 0.53 -26.36 -10.49
C LEU A 203 -0.34 -27.51 -10.98
N GLN A 204 -1.29 -27.25 -11.88
CA GLN A 204 -2.14 -28.29 -12.48
C GLN A 204 -1.32 -29.31 -13.28
N LEU A 205 -0.26 -28.87 -13.95
CA LEU A 205 0.66 -29.76 -14.67
C LEU A 205 1.50 -30.63 -13.72
N LEU A 206 1.90 -30.08 -12.56
CA LEU A 206 2.70 -30.80 -11.56
C LEU A 206 1.87 -31.73 -10.67
N ILE A 207 0.60 -31.43 -10.44
CA ILE A 207 -0.30 -32.22 -9.57
C ILE A 207 -1.63 -32.43 -10.29
N PRO A 208 -1.74 -33.45 -11.15
CA PRO A 208 -2.93 -33.68 -11.97
C PRO A 208 -4.18 -34.12 -11.18
N ASP A 209 -4.03 -34.70 -9.98
CA ASP A 209 -5.13 -35.27 -9.17
C ASP A 209 -5.79 -34.28 -8.17
N THR A 210 -5.68 -32.98 -8.43
CA THR A 210 -6.26 -31.95 -7.56
C THR A 210 -7.70 -31.61 -7.93
N THR A 211 -8.60 -31.68 -6.94
CA THR A 211 -10.00 -31.27 -7.10
C THR A 211 -10.19 -29.79 -6.79
N LYS A 212 -9.43 -29.25 -5.84
CA LYS A 212 -9.40 -27.82 -5.52
C LYS A 212 -7.98 -27.37 -5.17
N MET A 213 -7.57 -26.26 -5.78
CA MET A 213 -6.36 -25.54 -5.42
C MET A 213 -6.74 -24.15 -4.94
N VAL A 214 -6.43 -23.86 -3.68
CA VAL A 214 -6.50 -22.49 -3.16
C VAL A 214 -5.08 -22.02 -2.98
N PHE A 215 -4.71 -21.02 -3.78
CA PHE A 215 -3.44 -20.33 -3.65
C PHE A 215 -3.63 -18.85 -3.91
N SER A 216 -2.69 -18.07 -3.42
CA SER A 216 -2.78 -16.64 -3.56
C SER A 216 -2.51 -16.17 -5.00
N PRO A 217 -3.32 -15.23 -5.53
CA PRO A 217 -3.13 -14.64 -6.85
C PRO A 217 -1.77 -13.99 -7.04
N ALA A 218 -1.09 -13.67 -5.95
CA ALA A 218 0.14 -12.96 -6.02
C ALA A 218 1.20 -13.51 -5.06
N PRO A 219 2.49 -13.38 -5.42
CA PRO A 219 3.58 -13.97 -4.66
C PRO A 219 3.61 -13.60 -3.16
N TYR A 220 2.98 -12.50 -2.76
CA TYR A 220 3.10 -11.88 -1.45
C TYR A 220 1.90 -12.08 -0.50
N TRP A 221 0.92 -12.89 -0.84
CA TRP A 221 -0.26 -13.13 0.01
C TRP A 221 -0.21 -14.55 0.58
N GLY A 222 0.81 -14.85 1.38
CA GLY A 222 0.96 -16.15 2.01
C GLY A 222 1.30 -17.28 1.04
N THR A 223 2.28 -18.09 1.38
CA THR A 223 2.54 -19.37 0.69
C THR A 223 1.54 -20.43 1.14
N PHE A 224 0.25 -20.10 1.18
CA PHE A 224 -0.81 -21.06 1.47
C PHE A 224 -1.15 -21.75 0.15
N LEU A 225 -0.33 -22.72 -0.23
CA LEU A 225 -0.75 -23.75 -1.16
C LEU A 225 -1.56 -24.73 -0.32
N ASN A 226 -2.88 -24.62 -0.38
CA ASN A 226 -3.76 -25.63 0.18
C ASN A 226 -4.28 -26.45 -1.01
N ILE A 227 -3.82 -27.70 -1.06
CA ILE A 227 -4.15 -28.63 -2.12
C ILE A 227 -5.04 -29.70 -1.52
N GLU A 228 -6.27 -29.77 -2.04
CA GLU A 228 -7.19 -30.85 -1.74
C GLU A 228 -7.12 -31.86 -2.90
N THR A 229 -6.66 -33.06 -2.60
CA THR A 229 -6.56 -34.15 -3.59
C THR A 229 -7.88 -34.93 -3.66
N ALA A 230 -8.10 -35.67 -4.74
CA ALA A 230 -9.28 -36.55 -4.88
C ALA A 230 -9.45 -37.56 -3.73
N SER A 231 -8.37 -37.87 -3.00
CA SER A 231 -8.36 -38.74 -1.83
C SER A 231 -8.82 -38.07 -0.52
N GLY A 232 -9.13 -36.77 -0.53
CA GLY A 232 -9.48 -35.99 0.67
C GLY A 232 -8.28 -35.56 1.52
N LEU A 233 -7.06 -35.85 1.09
CA LEU A 233 -5.83 -35.36 1.74
C LEU A 233 -5.63 -33.87 1.46
N ASN A 234 -5.50 -33.10 2.55
CA ASN A 234 -5.12 -31.69 2.54
C ASN A 234 -3.61 -31.55 2.72
N LEU A 235 -2.91 -31.14 1.66
CA LEU A 235 -1.46 -30.94 1.69
C LEU A 235 -1.13 -29.48 1.97
N TRP A 236 -0.24 -29.26 2.94
CA TRP A 236 0.29 -27.94 3.34
C TRP A 236 1.82 -27.92 3.17
N PRO A 237 2.33 -27.94 1.92
CA PRO A 237 3.77 -27.98 1.68
C PRO A 237 4.44 -26.73 2.23
N ARG A 238 5.21 -26.89 3.31
CA ARG A 238 6.02 -25.83 3.91
C ARG A 238 7.38 -25.81 3.23
N SER A 239 7.63 -24.82 2.37
CA SER A 239 8.89 -24.71 1.63
C SER A 239 10.00 -24.08 2.49
N THR A 240 11.20 -24.65 2.45
CA THR A 240 12.43 -24.03 2.99
C THR A 240 12.80 -22.74 2.27
N MET A 241 12.29 -22.51 1.05
CA MET A 241 12.49 -21.28 0.28
C MET A 241 11.60 -20.12 0.73
N GLN A 242 10.73 -20.31 1.73
CA GLN A 242 9.82 -19.27 2.19
C GLN A 242 10.57 -18.04 2.73
N LEU A 243 11.69 -18.23 3.43
CA LEU A 243 12.46 -17.14 4.04
C LEU A 243 13.31 -16.34 3.02
N PRO A 244 14.10 -16.97 2.12
CA PRO A 244 14.79 -16.24 1.05
C PRO A 244 13.82 -15.47 0.14
N TYR A 245 12.73 -16.12 -0.25
CA TYR A 245 11.67 -15.51 -1.04
C TYR A 245 11.06 -14.29 -0.34
N PHE A 246 10.82 -14.42 0.96
CA PHE A 246 10.35 -13.32 1.78
C PHE A 246 11.35 -12.16 1.82
N VAL A 247 12.64 -12.43 2.05
CA VAL A 247 13.67 -11.37 2.12
C VAL A 247 13.72 -10.61 0.81
N TRP A 248 13.64 -11.32 -0.32
CA TRP A 248 13.59 -10.74 -1.64
C TRP A 248 12.41 -9.78 -1.82
N TRP A 249 11.18 -10.23 -1.52
CA TRP A 249 9.98 -9.43 -1.76
C TRP A 249 9.78 -8.29 -0.76
N VAL A 250 10.17 -8.47 0.50
CA VAL A 250 9.94 -7.47 1.56
C VAL A 250 11.03 -6.39 1.57
N TYR A 251 12.28 -6.77 1.35
CA TYR A 251 13.42 -5.86 1.54
C TYR A 251 14.14 -5.53 0.24
N CYS A 252 14.51 -6.54 -0.56
CA CYS A 252 15.33 -6.31 -1.75
C CYS A 252 14.56 -5.57 -2.85
N LEU A 253 13.35 -6.04 -3.17
CA LEU A 253 12.59 -5.52 -4.31
C LEU A 253 12.14 -4.06 -4.14
N PRO A 254 11.62 -3.60 -2.98
CA PRO A 254 11.36 -2.17 -2.76
C PRO A 254 12.62 -1.31 -2.90
N MET A 255 13.75 -1.77 -2.34
CA MET A 255 15.02 -1.05 -2.42
C MET A 255 15.50 -0.90 -3.86
N VAL A 256 15.44 -1.98 -4.65
CA VAL A 256 15.79 -1.96 -6.07
C VAL A 256 14.87 -0.97 -6.83
N LEU A 257 13.56 -1.02 -6.59
CA LEU A 257 12.61 -0.11 -7.22
C LEU A 257 12.86 1.36 -6.83
N TRP A 258 13.22 1.65 -5.58
CA TRP A 258 13.60 2.99 -5.14
C TRP A 258 14.87 3.48 -5.82
N VAL A 259 15.89 2.63 -5.93
CA VAL A 259 17.14 2.96 -6.64
C VAL A 259 16.86 3.25 -8.12
N ILE A 260 16.06 2.41 -8.79
CA ILE A 260 15.67 2.64 -10.19
C ILE A 260 14.89 3.97 -10.32
N THR A 261 13.98 4.25 -9.39
CA THR A 261 13.22 5.51 -9.37
C THR A 261 14.16 6.71 -9.25
N PHE A 262 15.16 6.65 -8.38
CA PHE A 262 16.19 7.68 -8.22
C PHE A 262 17.03 7.86 -9.50
N LEU A 263 17.49 6.76 -10.11
CA LEU A 263 18.26 6.81 -11.37
C LEU A 263 17.44 7.43 -12.50
N LYS A 264 16.15 7.08 -12.61
CA LYS A 264 15.24 7.66 -13.61
C LYS A 264 14.95 9.14 -13.39
N LEU A 265 14.90 9.60 -12.14
CA LEU A 265 14.82 11.04 -11.86
C LEU A 265 16.10 11.76 -12.32
N LYS A 266 17.27 11.17 -12.06
CA LYS A 266 18.56 11.73 -12.49
C LYS A 266 18.68 11.80 -14.02
N GLU A 267 18.23 10.78 -14.75
CA GLU A 267 18.19 10.78 -16.22
C GLU A 267 17.32 11.93 -16.78
N LYS A 268 16.24 12.29 -16.09
CA LYS A 268 15.31 13.34 -16.52
C LYS A 268 15.75 14.76 -16.15
N GLU A 269 16.78 14.91 -15.32
CA GLU A 269 17.38 16.21 -14.99
C GLU A 269 18.46 16.64 -16.00
N ILE A 270 18.96 15.72 -16.83
CA ILE A 270 19.90 15.97 -17.93
C ILE A 270 19.10 16.42 -19.17
#